data_AF-A0A835PI59-F1
#
_entry.id   AF-A0A835PI59-F1
#
_cell.length_a   1.000
_cell.length_b   1.000
_cell.length_c   1.000
_cell.angle_alpha   90.00
_cell.angle_beta   90.00
_cell.angle_gamma   90.00
#
_symmetry.space_group_name_H-M   'P 1'
#
loop_
_entity.id
_entity.type
_entity.pdbx_description
1 polymer ?
#
loop_
_entity_poly.entity_id
_entity_poly.type
_entity_poly.pdbx_seq_one_letter_code
_entity_poly.pdbx_strand_id
1 'polypeptide(L)'
;MERKTLVEEVKKQLCLAGPLIAANLLSFVLQTISLMYIGRFGKLQLSGAAVAMTFTNVTGFAVLLGMGSALETLCGQAYGAKQAKLLGIHLQRAVLVLAITSITLSIPCYHLLARTPGWDSTKKSISDVPIFIKLAIPSALIVCLEFWSFEILVIISGLLPNPLLETSVLSVSLNISSVVFMITMGLGAAISIRVSNELGAGNPQAARLAMLVSTGLTMTEGLVVGSAMVLMHNVLGRAYSNDKVVVKSVAAMVPLVALSHFINTIQCVFSGISRGCGWQYICVWISLGSFYAVGFPVSIVMAFFVHLGGKGLWLGIICALSVQDILLVLMATRSNLGEEANKAREKALSFNTTSERHTNLEALSCENISVEM
;
A
#
# COMPACT_ATOMS: atom_id res chain seq x y z
N MET A 1 -6.59 -35.01 0.53
CA MET A 1 -6.50 -34.10 -0.63
C MET A 1 -6.22 -32.66 -0.17
N GLU A 2 -6.92 -32.15 0.86
CA GLU A 2 -6.77 -30.77 1.39
C GLU A 2 -5.35 -30.36 1.84
N ARG A 3 -4.61 -31.21 2.58
CA ARG A 3 -3.27 -30.84 3.08
C ARG A 3 -2.26 -30.55 1.96
N LYS A 4 -2.29 -31.30 0.85
CA LYS A 4 -1.38 -31.08 -0.28
C LYS A 4 -1.69 -29.76 -0.98
N THR A 5 -2.97 -29.46 -1.20
CA THR A 5 -3.43 -28.21 -1.81
C THR A 5 -3.08 -27.00 -0.94
N LEU A 6 -3.21 -27.11 0.38
CA LEU A 6 -2.80 -26.06 1.33
C LEU A 6 -1.29 -25.79 1.26
N VAL A 7 -0.46 -26.83 1.30
CA VAL A 7 1.00 -26.70 1.25
C VAL A 7 1.46 -26.10 -0.08
N GLU A 8 0.83 -26.47 -1.19
CA GLU A 8 1.10 -25.88 -2.49
C GLU A 8 0.76 -24.39 -2.55
N GLU A 9 -0.39 -23.98 -1.99
CA GLU A 9 -0.78 -22.58 -1.97
C GLU A 9 0.14 -21.75 -1.06
N VAL A 10 0.52 -22.28 0.11
CA VAL A 10 1.54 -21.67 0.98
C VAL A 10 2.84 -21.46 0.22
N LYS A 11 3.32 -22.47 -0.51
CA LYS A 11 4.56 -22.38 -1.29
C LYS A 11 4.47 -21.30 -2.37
N LYS A 12 3.35 -21.22 -3.09
CA LYS A 12 3.13 -20.19 -4.12
C LYS A 12 3.14 -18.78 -3.53
N GLN A 13 2.47 -18.60 -2.39
CA GLN A 13 2.41 -17.31 -1.70
C GLN A 13 3.78 -16.89 -1.16
N LEU A 14 4.51 -17.78 -0.50
CA LEU A 14 5.87 -17.49 0.00
C LEU A 14 6.86 -17.22 -1.13
N CYS A 15 6.74 -17.91 -2.26
CA CYS A 15 7.58 -17.68 -3.43
C CYS A 15 7.37 -16.28 -4.05
N LEU A 16 6.16 -15.72 -3.95
CA LEU A 16 5.88 -14.34 -4.36
C LEU A 16 6.27 -13.33 -3.28
N ALA A 17 5.94 -13.62 -2.02
CA ALA A 17 6.18 -12.71 -0.91
C ALA A 17 7.67 -12.50 -0.64
N GLY A 18 8.51 -13.53 -0.74
CA GLY A 18 9.95 -13.44 -0.46
C GLY A 18 10.66 -12.31 -1.24
N PRO A 19 10.61 -12.30 -2.59
CA PRO A 19 11.18 -11.23 -3.40
C PRO A 19 10.56 -9.86 -3.13
N LEU A 20 9.24 -9.78 -2.89
CA LEU A 20 8.54 -8.53 -2.61
C LEU A 20 8.96 -7.93 -1.25
N ILE A 21 9.06 -8.77 -0.21
CA ILE A 21 9.57 -8.38 1.11
C ILE A 21 11.01 -7.90 0.99
N ALA A 22 11.86 -8.65 0.27
CA ALA A 22 13.25 -8.26 0.06
C ALA A 22 13.35 -6.91 -0.66
N ALA A 23 12.59 -6.70 -1.74
CA ALA A 23 12.57 -5.44 -2.48
C ALA A 23 12.12 -4.26 -1.59
N ASN A 24 11.07 -4.45 -0.79
CA ASN A 24 10.57 -3.42 0.13
C ASN A 24 11.60 -3.09 1.22
N LEU A 25 12.20 -4.11 1.83
CA LEU A 25 13.25 -3.93 2.85
C LEU A 25 14.49 -3.26 2.26
N LEU A 26 14.98 -3.69 1.09
CA LEU A 26 16.12 -3.04 0.43
C LEU A 26 15.83 -1.57 0.10
N SER A 27 14.63 -1.28 -0.39
CA SER A 27 14.19 0.10 -0.70
C SER A 27 14.19 0.97 0.56
N PHE A 28 13.68 0.44 1.68
CA PHE A 28 13.66 1.14 2.96
C PHE A 28 15.05 1.32 3.57
N VAL A 29 15.92 0.30 3.46
CA VAL A 29 17.31 0.35 3.91
C VAL A 29 18.10 1.41 3.14
N LEU A 30 17.90 1.54 1.82
CA LEU A 30 18.53 2.60 1.02
C LEU A 30 18.13 4.00 1.49
N GLN A 31 16.85 4.23 1.81
CA GLN A 31 16.39 5.50 2.39
C GLN A 31 17.04 5.76 3.75
N THR A 32 17.11 4.74 4.60
CA THR A 32 17.68 4.84 5.95
C THR A 32 19.19 5.12 5.90
N ILE A 33 19.94 4.46 5.03
CA ILE A 33 21.39 4.70 4.83
C ILE A 33 21.62 6.12 4.32
N SER A 34 20.78 6.62 3.42
CA SER A 34 20.88 7.98 2.88
C SER A 34 20.70 9.02 3.99
N LEU A 35 19.69 8.84 4.87
CA LEU A 35 19.49 9.66 6.06
C LEU A 35 20.67 9.59 7.03
N MET A 36 21.21 8.39 7.29
CA MET A 36 22.39 8.21 8.14
C MET A 36 23.63 8.92 7.59
N TYR A 37 23.81 8.91 6.26
CA TYR A 37 24.90 9.62 5.60
C TYR A 37 24.74 11.14 5.71
N ILE A 38 23.53 11.68 5.47
CA ILE A 38 23.22 13.11 5.62
C ILE A 38 23.42 13.55 7.09
N GLY A 39 23.08 12.69 8.05
CA GLY A 39 23.30 12.92 9.48
C GLY A 39 24.75 13.18 9.87
N ARG A 40 25.73 12.68 9.10
CA ARG A 40 27.16 12.93 9.35
C ARG A 40 27.60 14.35 9.00
N PHE A 41 26.85 15.08 8.17
CA PHE A 41 27.16 16.46 7.77
C PHE A 41 26.65 17.52 8.76
N GLY A 42 25.81 17.13 9.72
CA GLY A 42 25.33 18.02 10.78
C GLY A 42 23.84 17.86 11.09
N LYS A 43 23.45 18.32 12.28
CA LYS A 43 22.07 18.23 12.79
C LYS A 43 21.07 19.02 11.93
N LEU A 44 21.50 20.13 11.33
CA LEU A 44 20.65 20.98 10.48
C LEU A 44 20.29 20.28 9.16
N GLN A 45 21.26 19.63 8.53
CA GLN A 45 21.10 18.89 7.28
C GLN A 45 20.24 17.64 7.50
N LEU A 46 20.42 16.96 8.64
CA LEU A 46 19.61 15.81 9.03
C LEU A 46 18.12 16.16 9.19
N SER A 47 17.82 17.21 9.97
CA SER A 47 16.44 17.65 10.17
C SER A 47 15.81 18.16 8.88
N GLY A 48 16.57 18.88 8.04
CA GLY A 48 16.11 19.30 6.72
C GLY A 48 15.78 18.13 5.80
N ALA A 49 16.63 17.10 5.78
CA ALA A 49 16.39 15.88 4.99
C ALA A 49 15.24 15.04 5.53
N ALA A 50 15.04 14.98 6.85
CA ALA A 50 13.91 14.28 7.45
C ALA A 50 12.57 14.94 7.07
N VAL A 51 12.48 16.28 7.18
CA VAL A 51 11.28 17.03 6.78
C VAL A 51 11.03 16.91 5.27
N ALA A 52 12.08 17.01 4.45
CA ALA A 52 11.98 16.81 3.01
C ALA A 52 11.50 15.38 2.68
N MET A 53 12.02 14.37 3.39
CA MET A 53 11.61 12.98 3.22
C MET A 53 10.15 12.77 3.59
N THR A 54 9.70 13.27 4.74
CA THR A 54 8.29 13.24 5.14
C THR A 54 7.42 13.90 4.08
N PHE A 55 7.81 15.08 3.59
CA PHE A 55 7.09 15.78 2.52
C PHE A 55 7.03 14.95 1.23
N THR A 56 8.14 14.36 0.77
CA THR A 56 8.17 13.50 -0.42
C THR A 56 7.43 12.18 -0.22
N ASN A 57 7.39 11.63 1.00
CA ASN A 57 6.64 10.43 1.31
C ASN A 57 5.14 10.70 1.26
N VAL A 58 4.70 11.80 1.87
CA VAL A 58 3.31 12.28 1.91
C VAL A 58 2.78 12.65 0.52
N THR A 59 3.57 13.39 -0.27
CA THR A 59 3.11 13.95 -1.55
C THR A 59 3.43 13.07 -2.76
N GLY A 60 4.56 12.36 -2.74
CA GLY A 60 5.11 11.63 -3.87
C GLY A 60 4.96 10.12 -3.74
N PHE A 61 5.71 9.54 -2.80
CA PHE A 61 5.89 8.10 -2.69
C PHE A 61 4.59 7.36 -2.36
N ALA A 62 3.79 7.85 -1.41
CA ALA A 62 2.51 7.22 -1.06
C ALA A 62 1.53 7.20 -2.24
N VAL A 63 1.50 8.28 -3.03
CA VAL A 63 0.66 8.39 -4.23
C VAL A 63 1.13 7.40 -5.30
N LEU A 64 2.43 7.39 -5.61
CA LEU A 64 2.99 6.49 -6.61
C LEU A 64 2.86 5.01 -6.21
N LEU A 65 3.08 4.69 -4.93
CA LEU A 65 2.92 3.34 -4.39
C LEU A 65 1.47 2.88 -4.50
N GLY A 66 0.51 3.73 -4.11
CA GLY A 66 -0.90 3.38 -4.21
C GLY A 66 -1.39 3.29 -5.66
N MET A 67 -0.96 4.16 -6.57
CA MET A 67 -1.27 4.02 -8.00
C MET A 67 -0.66 2.76 -8.62
N GLY A 68 0.58 2.42 -8.23
CA GLY A 68 1.24 1.18 -8.62
C GLY A 68 0.48 -0.06 -8.16
N SER A 69 -0.17 -0.01 -6.99
CA SER A 69 -0.94 -1.15 -6.48
C SER A 69 -2.17 -1.51 -7.35
N ALA A 70 -2.70 -0.59 -8.15
CA ALA A 70 -3.77 -0.90 -9.12
C ALA A 70 -3.30 -1.86 -10.23
N LEU A 71 -1.99 -1.93 -10.49
CA LEU A 71 -1.42 -2.90 -11.43
C LEU A 71 -1.53 -4.33 -10.92
N GLU A 72 -1.43 -4.57 -9.61
CA GLU A 72 -1.57 -5.92 -9.03
C GLU A 72 -2.92 -6.54 -9.41
N THR A 73 -3.98 -5.73 -9.42
CA THR A 73 -5.33 -6.12 -9.86
C THR A 73 -5.37 -6.34 -11.37
N LEU A 74 -5.00 -5.32 -12.16
CA LEU A 74 -5.21 -5.33 -13.62
C LEU A 74 -4.29 -6.34 -14.31
N CYS A 75 -3.00 -6.33 -13.98
CA CYS A 75 -2.02 -7.27 -14.51
C CYS A 75 -2.29 -8.69 -14.01
N GLY A 76 -2.66 -8.86 -12.75
CA GLY A 76 -2.96 -10.19 -12.23
C GLY A 76 -4.22 -10.79 -12.85
N GLN A 77 -5.31 -10.02 -13.02
CA GLN A 77 -6.50 -10.48 -13.73
C GLN A 77 -6.20 -10.83 -15.20
N ALA A 78 -5.42 -9.99 -15.91
CA ALA A 78 -5.03 -10.26 -17.30
C ALA A 78 -4.12 -11.50 -17.43
N TYR A 79 -3.19 -11.68 -16.48
CA TYR A 79 -2.31 -12.86 -16.41
C TYR A 79 -3.12 -14.14 -16.14
N GLY A 80 -4.04 -14.10 -15.17
CA GLY A 80 -4.96 -15.20 -14.87
C GLY A 80 -5.83 -15.60 -16.07
N ALA A 81 -6.30 -14.61 -16.84
CA ALA A 81 -7.06 -14.82 -18.07
C ALA A 81 -6.20 -15.28 -19.27
N LYS A 82 -4.88 -15.47 -19.08
CA LYS A 82 -3.89 -15.83 -20.12
C LYS A 82 -3.81 -14.82 -21.28
N GLN A 83 -4.09 -13.55 -21.03
CA GLN A 83 -4.08 -12.49 -22.04
C GLN A 83 -2.77 -11.68 -21.99
N ALA A 84 -1.70 -12.23 -22.57
CA ALA A 84 -0.36 -11.61 -22.56
C ALA A 84 -0.32 -10.23 -23.23
N LYS A 85 -1.10 -10.03 -24.31
CA LYS A 85 -1.20 -8.73 -25.01
C LYS A 85 -1.82 -7.66 -24.10
N LEU A 86 -2.87 -8.00 -23.36
CA LEU A 86 -3.53 -7.08 -22.42
C LEU A 86 -2.60 -6.73 -21.24
N LEU A 87 -1.87 -7.72 -20.71
CA LEU A 87 -0.87 -7.50 -19.66
C LEU A 87 0.21 -6.48 -20.05
N GLY A 88 0.79 -6.64 -21.25
CA GLY A 88 1.81 -5.69 -21.76
C GLY A 88 1.26 -4.28 -21.92
N ILE A 89 0.02 -4.16 -22.40
CA ILE A 89 -0.66 -2.86 -22.55
C ILE A 89 -0.93 -2.21 -21.18
N HIS A 90 -1.36 -2.96 -20.16
CA HIS A 90 -1.54 -2.43 -18.80
C HIS A 90 -0.23 -1.91 -18.22
N LEU A 91 0.87 -2.64 -18.39
CA LEU A 91 2.20 -2.22 -17.93
C LEU A 91 2.66 -0.93 -18.61
N GLN A 92 2.59 -0.86 -19.95
CA GLN A 92 2.98 0.34 -20.70
C GLN A 92 2.17 1.58 -20.27
N ARG A 93 0.85 1.40 -20.08
CA ARG A 93 -0.04 2.48 -19.64
C ARG A 93 0.26 2.94 -18.23
N ALA A 94 0.51 2.01 -17.30
CA ALA A 94 0.83 2.39 -15.94
C ALA A 94 2.18 3.10 -15.85
N VAL A 95 3.19 2.69 -16.64
CA VAL A 95 4.44 3.44 -16.74
C VAL A 95 4.19 4.87 -17.22
N LEU A 96 3.35 5.05 -18.24
CA LEU A 96 3.00 6.37 -18.76
C LEU A 96 2.24 7.22 -17.72
N VAL A 97 1.24 6.65 -17.05
CA VAL A 97 0.46 7.39 -16.04
C VAL A 97 1.32 7.68 -14.80
N LEU A 98 2.10 6.72 -14.31
CA LEU A 98 3.03 6.94 -13.20
C LEU A 98 4.10 7.98 -13.57
N ALA A 99 4.58 8.01 -14.81
CA ALA A 99 5.50 9.05 -15.28
C ALA A 99 4.82 10.43 -15.29
N ILE A 100 3.60 10.55 -15.83
CA ILE A 100 2.85 11.82 -15.82
C ILE A 100 2.55 12.29 -14.39
N THR A 101 2.13 11.38 -13.51
CA THR A 101 1.88 11.71 -12.10
C THR A 101 3.18 12.07 -11.40
N SER A 102 4.27 11.35 -11.63
CA SER A 102 5.59 11.69 -11.08
C SER A 102 6.06 13.05 -11.58
N ILE A 103 5.79 13.41 -12.84
CA ILE A 103 6.07 14.73 -13.40
C ILE A 103 5.17 15.78 -12.74
N THR A 104 3.88 15.52 -12.57
CA THR A 104 2.94 16.47 -11.96
C THR A 104 3.22 16.70 -10.47
N LEU A 105 3.63 15.65 -9.75
CA LEU A 105 4.06 15.73 -8.35
C LEU A 105 5.44 16.38 -8.20
N SER A 106 6.26 16.37 -9.25
CA SER A 106 7.52 17.11 -9.27
C SER A 106 7.35 18.56 -9.73
N ILE A 107 6.23 18.96 -10.37
CA ILE A 107 5.95 20.36 -10.77
C ILE A 107 6.05 21.39 -9.61
N PRO A 108 5.64 21.10 -8.35
CA PRO A 108 5.90 22.01 -7.22
C PRO A 108 7.39 22.24 -6.93
N CYS A 109 8.27 21.29 -7.29
CA CYS A 109 9.74 21.44 -7.23
C CYS A 109 10.37 21.89 -8.58
N TYR A 110 9.67 21.69 -9.70
CA TYR A 110 10.12 21.98 -11.06
C TYR A 110 9.55 23.29 -11.63
N HIS A 111 8.83 24.11 -10.86
CA HIS A 111 8.47 25.46 -11.30
C HIS A 111 9.72 26.33 -11.63
N LEU A 112 10.93 25.88 -11.25
CA LEU A 112 12.22 26.45 -11.65
C LEU A 112 12.80 25.90 -12.98
N LEU A 113 12.21 24.86 -13.58
CA LEU A 113 12.67 24.19 -14.81
C LEU A 113 11.64 24.28 -15.96
N ALA A 114 10.72 25.23 -15.88
CA ALA A 114 9.79 25.55 -16.95
C ALA A 114 10.51 26.17 -18.16
N ARG A 115 11.07 25.33 -19.05
CA ARG A 115 11.16 25.59 -20.50
C ARG A 115 11.74 24.41 -21.28
N THR A 116 10.87 23.55 -21.81
CA THR A 116 11.13 22.83 -23.07
C THR A 116 9.79 22.40 -23.72
N PRO A 117 9.51 22.78 -24.98
CA PRO A 117 8.38 22.26 -25.74
C PRO A 117 8.80 21.02 -26.55
N GLY A 118 7.91 20.02 -26.60
CA GLY A 118 8.01 18.89 -27.53
C GLY A 118 7.61 17.57 -26.91
N TRP A 119 6.33 17.20 -27.01
CA TRP A 119 5.89 15.82 -26.82
C TRP A 119 4.73 15.51 -27.77
N ASP A 120 4.92 14.49 -28.61
CA ASP A 120 3.94 14.04 -29.58
C ASP A 120 3.13 12.86 -29.02
N SER A 121 1.80 12.94 -29.12
CA SER A 121 0.87 12.04 -28.42
C SER A 121 0.25 11.03 -29.39
N THR A 122 0.60 9.75 -29.29
CA THR A 122 -0.11 8.71 -30.05
C THR A 122 -1.49 8.47 -29.44
N LYS A 123 -2.55 8.81 -30.19
CA LYS A 123 -3.98 8.66 -29.84
C LYS A 123 -4.42 7.25 -29.37
N LYS A 124 -3.58 6.23 -29.52
CA LYS A 124 -3.85 4.83 -29.11
C LYS A 124 -3.61 4.54 -27.62
N SER A 125 -2.88 5.38 -26.88
CA SER A 125 -2.56 5.10 -25.47
C SER A 125 -3.63 5.57 -24.47
N ILE A 126 -4.64 6.32 -24.92
CA ILE A 126 -5.51 7.14 -24.04
C ILE A 126 -6.89 6.49 -23.78
N SER A 127 -7.33 5.49 -24.55
CA SER A 127 -8.71 4.98 -24.46
C SER A 127 -9.07 4.33 -23.12
N ASP A 128 -8.09 3.74 -22.42
CA ASP A 128 -8.34 2.99 -21.17
C ASP A 128 -7.68 3.64 -19.94
N VAL A 129 -7.12 4.84 -20.10
CA VAL A 129 -6.67 5.70 -19.00
C VAL A 129 -7.78 5.94 -17.96
N PRO A 130 -9.08 6.11 -18.34
CA PRO A 130 -10.15 6.27 -17.36
C PRO A 130 -10.31 5.07 -16.42
N ILE A 131 -10.08 3.85 -16.90
CA ILE A 131 -10.18 2.62 -16.10
C ILE A 131 -9.04 2.53 -15.10
N PHE A 132 -7.82 2.88 -15.55
CA PHE A 132 -6.66 2.96 -14.66
C PHE A 132 -6.84 4.04 -13.60
N ILE A 133 -7.24 5.26 -13.98
CA ILE A 133 -7.48 6.38 -13.05
C ILE A 133 -8.56 6.03 -12.01
N LYS A 134 -9.64 5.35 -12.43
CA LYS A 134 -10.74 4.93 -11.54
C LYS A 134 -10.31 3.95 -10.45
N LEU A 135 -9.23 3.20 -10.65
CA LEU A 135 -8.68 2.24 -9.66
C LEU A 135 -7.45 2.81 -8.94
N ALA A 136 -6.62 3.57 -9.65
CA ALA A 136 -5.40 4.17 -9.14
C ALA A 136 -5.66 5.31 -8.14
N ILE A 137 -6.66 6.17 -8.37
CA ILE A 137 -7.01 7.25 -7.43
C ILE A 137 -7.48 6.67 -6.08
N PRO A 138 -8.45 5.74 -6.03
CA PRO A 138 -8.85 5.13 -4.76
C PRO A 138 -7.71 4.41 -4.05
N SER A 139 -6.86 3.69 -4.80
CA SER A 139 -5.71 2.98 -4.22
C SER A 139 -4.65 3.91 -3.63
N ALA A 140 -4.34 5.01 -4.33
CA ALA A 140 -3.51 6.09 -3.81
C ALA A 140 -4.10 6.72 -2.56
N LEU A 141 -5.40 7.01 -2.58
CA LEU A 141 -6.08 7.62 -1.44
C LEU A 141 -6.06 6.74 -0.19
N ILE A 142 -6.26 5.42 -0.30
CA ILE A 142 -6.21 4.52 0.88
C ILE A 142 -4.83 4.60 1.54
N VAL A 143 -3.77 4.40 0.75
CA VAL A 143 -2.39 4.43 1.25
C VAL A 143 -2.06 5.82 1.81
N CYS A 144 -2.46 6.89 1.12
CA CYS A 144 -2.19 8.25 1.59
C CYS A 144 -2.95 8.56 2.88
N LEU A 145 -4.24 8.26 2.97
CA LEU A 145 -5.06 8.49 4.17
C LEU A 145 -4.49 7.74 5.39
N GLU A 146 -3.97 6.53 5.19
CA GLU A 146 -3.31 5.75 6.24
C GLU A 146 -1.99 6.41 6.68
N PHE A 147 -1.08 6.70 5.74
CA PHE A 147 0.22 7.28 6.07
C PHE A 147 0.09 8.69 6.65
N TRP A 148 -0.80 9.52 6.11
CA TRP A 148 -1.05 10.87 6.61
C TRP A 148 -1.61 10.85 8.02
N SER A 149 -2.39 9.82 8.39
CA SER A 149 -2.91 9.70 9.75
C SER A 149 -1.78 9.56 10.79
N PHE A 150 -0.75 8.77 10.49
CA PHE A 150 0.42 8.61 11.34
C PHE A 150 1.24 9.90 11.45
N GLU A 151 1.43 10.62 10.35
CA GLU A 151 2.18 11.89 10.33
C GLU A 151 1.44 13.02 11.08
N ILE A 152 0.12 13.12 10.90
CA ILE A 152 -0.72 14.08 11.64
C ILE A 152 -0.61 13.86 13.15
N LEU A 153 -0.47 12.61 13.62
CA LEU A 153 -0.30 12.34 15.05
C LEU A 153 1.06 12.76 15.60
N VAL A 154 2.13 12.66 14.81
CA VAL A 154 3.43 13.22 15.18
C VAL A 154 3.30 14.73 15.37
N ILE A 155 2.60 15.40 14.45
CA ILE A 155 2.34 16.85 14.57
C ILE A 155 1.53 17.15 15.84
N ILE A 156 0.48 16.39 16.13
CA ILE A 156 -0.35 16.56 17.35
C ILE A 156 0.48 16.30 18.62
N SER A 157 1.43 15.37 18.60
CA SER A 157 2.31 15.11 19.75
C SER A 157 3.20 16.31 20.11
N GLY A 158 3.48 17.18 19.15
CA GLY A 158 4.14 18.47 19.38
C GLY A 158 3.31 19.50 20.16
N LEU A 159 2.02 19.23 20.40
CA LEU A 159 1.11 20.04 21.20
C LEU A 159 0.95 19.52 22.64
N LEU A 160 1.59 18.39 22.99
CA LEU A 160 1.57 17.83 24.34
C LEU A 160 2.47 18.62 25.30
N PRO A 161 2.27 18.51 26.64
CA PRO A 161 3.04 19.28 27.63
C PRO A 161 4.56 19.10 27.57
N ASN A 162 5.05 17.95 27.09
CA ASN A 162 6.48 17.65 26.88
C ASN A 162 6.76 17.35 25.40
N PRO A 163 6.67 18.35 24.51
CA PRO A 163 6.60 18.11 23.07
C PRO A 163 7.88 17.47 22.51
N LEU A 164 9.05 17.82 23.04
CA LEU A 164 10.34 17.23 22.62
C LEU A 164 10.42 15.73 22.94
N LEU A 165 9.94 15.31 24.12
CA LEU A 165 9.96 13.91 24.53
C LEU A 165 8.90 13.11 23.76
N GLU A 166 7.67 13.60 23.73
CA GLU A 166 6.53 12.91 23.10
C GLU A 166 6.75 12.74 21.59
N THR A 167 7.17 13.81 20.90
CA THR A 167 7.48 13.75 19.46
C THR A 167 8.61 12.76 19.19
N SER A 168 9.70 12.79 19.96
CA SER A 168 10.83 11.87 19.77
C SER A 168 10.42 10.41 19.97
N VAL A 169 9.64 10.12 21.02
CA VAL A 169 9.15 8.77 21.32
C VAL A 169 8.20 8.28 20.23
N LEU A 170 7.30 9.14 19.73
CA LEU A 170 6.35 8.80 18.68
C LEU A 170 7.05 8.55 17.33
N SER A 171 8.01 9.41 16.94
CA SER A 171 8.78 9.24 15.70
C SER A 171 9.64 7.97 15.71
N VAL A 172 10.29 7.64 16.84
CA VAL A 172 11.03 6.36 16.96
C VAL A 172 10.08 5.18 16.89
N SER A 173 8.93 5.25 17.56
CA SER A 173 7.89 4.20 17.51
C SER A 173 7.34 3.99 16.10
N LEU A 174 7.15 5.07 15.34
CA LEU A 174 6.74 5.02 13.93
C LEU A 174 7.80 4.38 13.06
N ASN A 175 9.07 4.73 13.24
CA ASN A 175 10.15 4.15 12.44
C ASN A 175 10.25 2.64 12.70
N ILE A 176 10.18 2.21 13.96
CA ILE A 176 10.12 0.79 14.33
C ILE A 176 8.92 0.13 13.63
N SER A 177 7.74 0.74 13.70
CA SER A 177 6.53 0.23 13.01
C SER A 177 6.74 0.12 11.49
N SER A 178 7.32 1.13 10.85
CA SER A 178 7.55 1.16 9.39
C SER A 178 8.50 0.07 8.91
N VAL A 179 9.56 -0.23 9.68
CA VAL A 179 10.49 -1.33 9.35
C VAL A 179 9.74 -2.65 9.29
N VAL A 180 8.92 -2.92 10.30
CA VAL A 180 8.17 -4.17 10.36
C VAL A 180 7.04 -4.20 9.33
N PHE A 181 6.41 -3.06 9.07
CA PHE A 181 5.38 -2.89 8.03
C PHE A 181 5.85 -3.32 6.63
N MET A 182 7.14 -3.18 6.29
CA MET A 182 7.67 -3.61 4.99
C MET A 182 7.48 -5.11 4.73
N ILE A 183 7.55 -5.92 5.79
CA ILE A 183 7.33 -7.38 5.72
C ILE A 183 5.86 -7.65 5.38
N THR A 184 4.96 -7.03 6.13
CA THR A 184 3.53 -7.19 5.94
C THR A 184 3.06 -6.68 4.58
N MET A 185 3.61 -5.55 4.11
CA MET A 185 3.34 -5.01 2.77
C MET A 185 3.71 -6.00 1.65
N GLY A 186 4.82 -6.72 1.79
CA GLY A 186 5.21 -7.74 0.82
C GLY A 186 4.22 -8.92 0.78
N LEU A 187 3.71 -9.34 1.95
CA LEU A 187 2.64 -10.36 2.04
C LEU A 187 1.32 -9.85 1.44
N GLY A 188 0.95 -8.59 1.71
CA GLY A 188 -0.23 -7.93 1.15
C GLY A 188 -0.22 -7.84 -0.38
N ALA A 189 0.94 -7.50 -0.97
CA ALA A 189 1.11 -7.50 -2.42
C ALA A 189 1.04 -8.92 -3.01
N ALA A 190 1.64 -9.92 -2.34
CA ALA A 190 1.58 -11.30 -2.79
C ALA A 190 0.13 -11.83 -2.83
N ILE A 191 -0.69 -11.58 -1.81
CA ILE A 191 -2.10 -12.01 -1.82
C ILE A 191 -2.93 -11.27 -2.87
N SER A 192 -2.68 -9.97 -3.07
CA SER A 192 -3.31 -9.17 -4.12
C SER A 192 -3.10 -9.81 -5.50
N ILE A 193 -1.86 -10.17 -5.82
CA ILE A 193 -1.48 -10.86 -7.06
C ILE A 193 -2.12 -12.25 -7.16
N ARG A 194 -2.13 -13.04 -6.08
CA ARG A 194 -2.73 -14.38 -6.10
C ARG A 194 -4.23 -14.31 -6.34
N VAL A 195 -4.95 -13.48 -5.59
CA VAL A 195 -6.41 -13.34 -5.72
C VAL A 195 -6.78 -12.81 -7.11
N SER A 196 -6.07 -11.79 -7.61
CA SER A 196 -6.34 -11.25 -8.95
C SER A 196 -6.09 -12.28 -10.05
N ASN A 197 -5.04 -13.09 -9.94
CA ASN A 197 -4.77 -14.20 -10.87
C ASN A 197 -5.89 -15.26 -10.87
N GLU A 198 -6.31 -15.73 -9.70
CA GLU A 198 -7.33 -16.79 -9.61
C GLU A 198 -8.72 -16.27 -10.05
N LEU A 199 -9.05 -15.01 -9.77
CA LEU A 199 -10.27 -14.36 -10.27
C LEU A 199 -10.23 -14.19 -11.81
N GLY A 200 -9.10 -13.74 -12.37
CA GLY A 200 -8.91 -13.63 -13.81
C GLY A 200 -8.99 -14.98 -14.53
N ALA A 201 -8.58 -16.07 -13.87
CA ALA A 201 -8.71 -17.43 -14.37
C ALA A 201 -10.14 -18.00 -14.25
N GLY A 202 -11.06 -17.30 -13.59
CA GLY A 202 -12.43 -17.76 -13.37
C GLY A 202 -12.56 -18.82 -12.26
N ASN A 203 -11.59 -18.90 -11.33
CA ASN A 203 -11.52 -19.91 -10.28
C ASN A 203 -11.81 -19.31 -8.89
N PRO A 204 -13.08 -19.01 -8.53
CA PRO A 204 -13.42 -18.36 -7.27
C PRO A 204 -13.11 -19.22 -6.04
N GLN A 205 -13.12 -20.55 -6.17
CA GLN A 205 -12.76 -21.47 -5.09
C GLN A 205 -11.27 -21.40 -4.75
N ALA A 206 -10.40 -21.31 -5.77
CA ALA A 206 -8.97 -21.14 -5.58
C ALA A 206 -8.63 -19.76 -5.00
N ALA A 207 -9.33 -18.71 -5.43
CA ALA A 207 -9.23 -17.38 -4.84
C ALA A 207 -9.58 -17.41 -3.34
N ARG A 208 -10.67 -18.09 -2.95
CA ARG A 208 -11.08 -18.23 -1.55
C ARG A 208 -10.05 -19.00 -0.71
N LEU A 209 -9.46 -20.05 -1.28
CA LEU A 209 -8.37 -20.79 -0.64
C LEU A 209 -7.14 -19.90 -0.44
N ALA A 210 -6.75 -19.12 -1.45
CA ALA A 210 -5.64 -18.19 -1.36
C ALA A 210 -5.85 -17.14 -0.25
N MET A 211 -7.07 -16.58 -0.16
CA MET A 211 -7.46 -15.67 0.93
C MET A 211 -7.28 -16.32 2.30
N LEU A 212 -7.82 -17.53 2.49
CA LEU A 212 -7.75 -18.25 3.77
C LEU A 212 -6.31 -18.57 4.19
N VAL A 213 -5.50 -19.09 3.26
CA VAL A 213 -4.09 -19.40 3.52
C VAL A 213 -3.31 -18.14 3.88
N SER A 214 -3.56 -17.03 3.17
CA SER A 214 -2.88 -15.78 3.43
C SER A 214 -3.25 -15.18 4.79
N THR A 215 -4.51 -15.29 5.22
CA THR A 215 -4.90 -14.88 6.58
C THR A 215 -4.12 -15.68 7.63
N GLY A 216 -3.98 -17.00 7.45
CA GLY A 216 -3.17 -17.82 8.37
C GLY A 216 -1.68 -17.44 8.38
N LEU A 217 -1.10 -17.14 7.21
CA LEU A 217 0.29 -16.71 7.09
C LEU A 217 0.54 -15.36 7.76
N THR A 218 -0.33 -14.36 7.56
CA THR A 218 -0.15 -13.04 8.18
C THR A 218 -0.43 -13.06 9.68
N MET A 219 -1.37 -13.88 10.16
CA MET A 219 -1.56 -14.09 11.60
C MET A 219 -0.31 -14.70 12.24
N THR A 220 0.32 -15.68 11.57
CA THR A 220 1.56 -16.29 12.06
C THR A 220 2.72 -15.28 12.07
N GLU A 221 2.86 -14.49 11.01
CA GLU A 221 3.84 -13.40 10.94
C GLU A 221 3.63 -12.37 12.06
N GLY A 222 2.42 -11.85 12.22
CA GLY A 222 2.10 -10.86 13.25
C GLY A 222 2.39 -11.36 14.67
N LEU A 223 2.13 -12.65 14.95
CA LEU A 223 2.48 -13.26 16.24
C LEU A 223 3.99 -13.40 16.44
N VAL A 224 4.70 -13.90 15.44
CA VAL A 224 6.16 -14.09 15.52
C VAL A 224 6.87 -12.74 15.66
N VAL A 225 6.51 -11.77 14.84
CA VAL A 225 7.18 -10.48 14.85
C VAL A 225 6.73 -9.62 16.03
N GLY A 226 5.44 -9.62 16.36
CA GLY A 226 4.92 -8.92 17.55
C GLY A 226 5.55 -9.44 18.84
N SER A 227 5.70 -10.77 18.98
CA SER A 227 6.40 -11.35 20.14
C SER A 227 7.88 -10.97 20.18
N ALA A 228 8.58 -11.00 19.03
CA ALA A 228 9.97 -10.56 18.94
C ALA A 228 10.14 -9.08 19.34
N MET A 229 9.21 -8.20 18.93
CA MET A 229 9.22 -6.79 19.33
C MET A 229 9.06 -6.62 20.83
N VAL A 230 8.12 -7.33 21.45
CA VAL A 230 7.92 -7.29 22.91
C VAL A 230 9.16 -7.80 23.65
N LEU A 231 9.77 -8.89 23.20
CA LEU A 231 11.01 -9.40 23.81
C LEU A 231 12.17 -8.39 23.69
N MET A 232 12.28 -7.70 22.55
CA MET A 232 13.34 -6.73 22.29
C MET A 232 13.03 -5.29 22.75
N HIS A 233 11.88 -5.04 23.41
CA HIS A 233 11.41 -3.69 23.76
C HIS A 233 12.45 -2.82 24.50
N ASN A 234 13.26 -3.41 25.39
CA ASN A 234 14.29 -2.71 26.16
C ASN A 234 15.54 -2.33 25.35
N VAL A 235 15.73 -2.93 24.19
CA VAL A 235 16.91 -2.77 23.33
C VAL A 235 16.60 -1.88 22.13
N LEU A 236 15.39 -1.99 21.56
CA LEU A 236 14.99 -1.26 20.35
C LEU A 236 15.19 0.25 20.47
N GLY A 237 14.82 0.87 21.60
CA GLY A 237 15.01 2.31 21.81
C GLY A 237 16.47 2.77 21.80
N ARG A 238 17.42 1.89 22.18
CA ARG A 238 18.86 2.21 22.21
C ARG A 238 19.47 2.32 20.83
N ALA A 239 18.85 1.72 19.82
CA ALA A 239 19.28 1.88 18.43
C ALA A 239 19.07 3.31 17.91
N TYR A 240 18.16 4.07 18.53
CA TYR A 240 17.74 5.39 18.06
C TYR A 240 18.18 6.56 18.94
N SER A 241 18.37 6.34 20.26
CA SER A 241 18.75 7.42 21.18
C SER A 241 19.63 6.94 22.33
N ASN A 242 20.56 7.81 22.74
CA ASN A 242 21.38 7.64 23.95
C ASN A 242 20.72 8.24 25.21
N ASP A 243 19.62 9.00 25.05
CA ASP A 243 18.88 9.57 26.17
C ASP A 243 18.07 8.48 26.88
N LYS A 244 18.42 8.21 28.14
CA LYS A 244 17.78 7.19 28.96
C LYS A 244 16.28 7.42 29.15
N VAL A 245 15.83 8.68 29.16
CA VAL A 245 14.41 9.03 29.30
C VAL A 245 13.65 8.62 28.04
N VAL A 246 14.19 8.94 26.87
CA VAL A 246 13.61 8.56 25.57
C VAL A 246 13.61 7.04 25.40
N VAL A 247 14.73 6.36 25.69
CA VAL A 247 14.84 4.89 25.58
C VAL A 247 13.81 4.19 26.47
N LYS A 248 13.64 4.65 27.72
CA LYS A 248 12.68 4.07 28.65
C LYS A 248 11.23 4.31 28.20
N SER A 249 10.93 5.49 27.67
CA SER A 249 9.61 5.81 27.13
C SER A 249 9.28 5.01 25.87
N VAL A 250 10.26 4.83 24.95
CA VAL A 250 10.11 3.96 23.77
C VAL A 250 9.89 2.51 24.20
N ALA A 251 10.67 2.00 25.15
CA ALA A 251 10.49 0.63 25.66
C ALA A 251 9.07 0.40 26.22
N ALA A 252 8.48 1.42 26.85
CA ALA A 252 7.09 1.37 27.32
C ALA A 252 6.04 1.51 26.20
N MET A 253 6.41 2.04 25.03
CA MET A 253 5.55 2.14 23.85
C MET A 253 5.58 0.89 22.99
N VAL A 254 6.72 0.20 22.88
CA VAL A 254 6.91 -0.96 21.98
C VAL A 254 5.81 -2.03 22.13
N PRO A 255 5.30 -2.39 23.32
CA PRO A 255 4.17 -3.33 23.41
C PRO A 255 2.90 -2.84 22.69
N LEU A 256 2.59 -1.53 22.76
CA LEU A 256 1.49 -0.94 22.00
C LEU A 256 1.79 -0.95 20.50
N VAL A 257 3.05 -0.69 20.10
CA VAL A 257 3.47 -0.77 18.70
C VAL A 257 3.34 -2.21 18.18
N ALA A 258 3.72 -3.21 18.97
CA ALA A 258 3.60 -4.62 18.62
C ALA A 258 2.12 -5.04 18.48
N LEU A 259 1.25 -4.53 19.35
CA LEU A 259 -0.20 -4.74 19.21
C LEU A 259 -0.74 -4.08 17.93
N SER A 260 -0.35 -2.83 17.65
CA SER A 260 -0.74 -2.18 16.40
C SER A 260 -0.20 -2.92 15.17
N HIS A 261 1.01 -3.48 15.24
CA HIS A 261 1.58 -4.29 14.16
C HIS A 261 0.73 -5.51 13.90
N PHE A 262 0.38 -6.27 14.95
CA PHE A 262 -0.47 -7.45 14.83
C PHE A 262 -1.81 -7.13 14.14
N ILE A 263 -2.50 -6.08 14.58
CA ILE A 263 -3.75 -5.63 13.97
C ILE A 263 -3.49 -5.22 12.51
N ASN A 264 -2.44 -4.45 12.27
CA ASN A 264 -2.05 -4.02 10.94
C ASN A 264 -1.71 -5.19 9.98
N THR A 265 -1.26 -6.35 10.48
CA THR A 265 -1.09 -7.54 9.63
C THR A 265 -2.40 -8.08 9.06
N ILE A 266 -3.50 -7.92 9.81
CA ILE A 266 -4.85 -8.25 9.37
C ILE A 266 -5.30 -7.20 8.34
N GLN A 267 -5.14 -5.92 8.64
CA GLN A 267 -5.43 -4.82 7.72
C GLN A 267 -4.76 -5.02 6.36
N CYS A 268 -3.47 -5.34 6.35
CA CYS A 268 -2.70 -5.46 5.12
C CYS A 268 -3.15 -6.64 4.25
N VAL A 269 -3.50 -7.79 4.84
CA VAL A 269 -4.01 -8.92 4.07
C VAL A 269 -5.37 -8.60 3.45
N PHE A 270 -6.28 -7.99 4.20
CA PHE A 270 -7.61 -7.65 3.67
C PHE A 270 -7.58 -6.47 2.70
N SER A 271 -6.65 -5.53 2.88
CA SER A 271 -6.34 -4.49 1.89
C SER A 271 -5.78 -5.10 0.60
N GLY A 272 -4.86 -6.07 0.70
CA GLY A 272 -4.35 -6.85 -0.44
C GLY A 272 -5.45 -7.62 -1.17
N ILE A 273 -6.34 -8.31 -0.45
CA ILE A 273 -7.52 -9.00 -1.00
C ILE A 273 -8.43 -8.00 -1.73
N SER A 274 -8.72 -6.86 -1.09
CA SER A 274 -9.58 -5.83 -1.66
C SER A 274 -8.99 -5.23 -2.94
N ARG A 275 -7.67 -5.05 -3.00
CA ARG A 275 -6.95 -4.70 -4.23
C ARG A 275 -7.10 -5.80 -5.27
N GLY A 276 -6.84 -7.07 -4.94
CA GLY A 276 -6.97 -8.19 -5.87
C GLY A 276 -8.37 -8.36 -6.48
N CYS A 277 -9.42 -8.07 -5.70
CA CYS A 277 -10.82 -8.06 -6.15
C CYS A 277 -11.23 -6.77 -6.88
N GLY A 278 -10.54 -5.65 -6.65
CA GLY A 278 -10.88 -4.34 -7.23
C GLY A 278 -11.89 -3.52 -6.41
N TRP A 279 -12.01 -3.76 -5.11
CA TRP A 279 -12.93 -3.06 -4.19
C TRP A 279 -12.34 -1.77 -3.57
N GLN A 280 -11.31 -1.21 -4.20
CA GLN A 280 -10.53 -0.08 -3.68
C GLN A 280 -11.43 1.12 -3.35
N TYR A 281 -12.46 1.40 -4.14
CA TYR A 281 -13.36 2.52 -3.87
C TYR A 281 -14.12 2.42 -2.53
N ILE A 282 -14.59 1.23 -2.16
CA ILE A 282 -15.28 1.01 -0.87
C ILE A 282 -14.27 1.16 0.28
N CYS A 283 -13.05 0.68 0.08
CA CYS A 283 -11.98 0.78 1.06
C CYS A 283 -11.58 2.23 1.37
N VAL A 284 -11.69 3.16 0.41
CA VAL A 284 -11.46 4.60 0.67
C VAL A 284 -12.40 5.11 1.76
N TRP A 285 -13.70 4.84 1.63
CA TRP A 285 -14.70 5.30 2.61
C TRP A 285 -14.53 4.65 3.97
N ILE A 286 -14.22 3.35 3.99
CA ILE A 286 -13.92 2.62 5.24
C ILE A 286 -12.71 3.25 5.93
N SER A 287 -11.64 3.56 5.17
CA SER A 287 -10.40 4.16 5.71
C SER A 287 -10.64 5.57 6.24
N LEU A 288 -11.38 6.39 5.48
CA LEU A 288 -11.72 7.76 5.87
C LEU A 288 -12.57 7.77 7.16
N GLY A 289 -13.59 6.92 7.24
CA GLY A 289 -14.41 6.79 8.45
C GLY A 289 -13.60 6.30 9.65
N SER A 290 -12.75 5.29 9.47
CA SER A 290 -12.02 4.66 10.57
C SER A 290 -10.94 5.58 11.15
N PHE A 291 -10.09 6.18 10.32
CA PHE A 291 -9.00 7.03 10.80
C PHE A 291 -9.45 8.44 11.19
N TYR A 292 -10.28 9.08 10.37
CA TYR A 292 -10.59 10.50 10.55
C TYR A 292 -11.84 10.74 11.40
N ALA A 293 -12.87 9.90 11.27
CA ALA A 293 -14.10 10.07 12.05
C ALA A 293 -14.06 9.35 13.42
N VAL A 294 -13.27 8.29 13.56
CA VAL A 294 -13.14 7.55 14.84
C VAL A 294 -11.75 7.71 15.45
N GLY A 295 -10.70 7.39 14.68
CA GLY A 295 -9.31 7.37 15.15
C GLY A 295 -8.84 8.68 15.77
N PHE A 296 -8.97 9.79 15.04
CA PHE A 296 -8.53 11.10 15.51
C PHE A 296 -9.30 11.61 16.74
N PRO A 297 -10.63 11.58 16.80
CA PRO A 297 -11.35 11.92 18.03
C PRO A 297 -10.90 11.09 19.23
N VAL A 298 -10.75 9.77 19.07
CA VAL A 298 -10.28 8.89 20.15
C VAL A 298 -8.84 9.23 20.56
N SER A 299 -7.97 9.51 19.58
CA SER A 299 -6.57 9.92 19.82
C SER A 299 -6.50 11.19 20.66
N ILE A 300 -7.28 12.22 20.29
CA ILE A 300 -7.32 13.52 20.98
C ILE A 300 -7.88 13.36 22.40
N VAL A 301 -8.99 12.62 22.57
CA VAL A 301 -9.59 12.37 23.88
C VAL A 301 -8.61 11.64 24.80
N MET A 302 -8.01 10.55 24.32
CA MET A 302 -7.07 9.76 25.12
C MET A 302 -5.80 10.54 25.47
N ALA A 303 -5.25 11.32 24.52
CA ALA A 303 -4.02 12.06 24.73
C ALA A 303 -4.19 13.25 25.69
N PHE A 304 -5.23 14.06 25.50
CA PHE A 304 -5.40 15.34 26.21
C PHE A 304 -6.35 15.27 27.40
N PHE A 305 -7.46 14.54 27.32
CA PHE A 305 -8.48 14.50 28.39
C PHE A 305 -8.22 13.37 29.39
N VAL A 306 -7.74 12.22 28.91
CA VAL A 306 -7.34 11.10 29.78
C VAL A 306 -5.86 11.23 30.20
N HIS A 307 -5.15 12.25 29.69
CA HIS A 307 -3.75 12.55 30.02
C HIS A 307 -2.78 11.38 29.76
N LEU A 308 -3.05 10.54 28.75
CA LEU A 308 -2.17 9.43 28.37
C LEU A 308 -1.00 9.85 27.45
N GLY A 309 -0.94 11.13 27.03
CA GLY A 309 0.14 11.64 26.18
C GLY A 309 0.26 10.88 24.85
N GLY A 310 1.48 10.58 24.42
CA GLY A 310 1.75 9.84 23.18
C GLY A 310 1.17 8.42 23.16
N LYS A 311 0.98 7.77 24.32
CA LYS A 311 0.26 6.49 24.40
C LYS A 311 -1.19 6.64 23.99
N GLY A 312 -1.83 7.74 24.40
CA GLY A 312 -3.21 8.06 24.04
C GLY A 312 -3.38 8.27 22.53
N LEU A 313 -2.43 8.97 21.90
CA LEU A 313 -2.40 9.14 20.45
C LEU A 313 -2.28 7.80 19.73
N TRP A 314 -1.41 6.90 20.20
CA TRP A 314 -1.22 5.58 19.58
C TRP A 314 -2.43 4.65 19.78
N LEU A 315 -3.09 4.73 20.93
CA LEU A 315 -4.32 3.97 21.21
C LEU A 315 -5.46 4.37 20.27
N GLY A 316 -5.55 5.65 19.88
CA GLY A 316 -6.52 6.07 18.88
C GLY A 316 -6.26 5.49 17.48
N ILE A 317 -4.99 5.29 17.09
CA ILE A 317 -4.64 4.54 15.87
C ILE A 317 -5.03 3.08 15.98
N ILE A 318 -4.74 2.43 17.10
CA ILE A 318 -5.14 1.05 17.33
C ILE A 318 -6.66 0.90 17.19
N CYS A 319 -7.42 1.87 17.72
CA CYS A 319 -8.87 1.92 17.55
C CYS A 319 -9.28 2.08 16.08
N ALA A 320 -8.65 3.00 15.33
CA ALA A 320 -8.91 3.19 13.90
C ALA A 320 -8.65 1.92 13.09
N LEU A 321 -7.47 1.30 13.28
CA LEU A 321 -7.08 0.05 12.63
C LEU A 321 -8.08 -1.07 12.94
N SER A 322 -8.50 -1.19 14.20
CA SER A 322 -9.47 -2.21 14.63
C SER A 322 -10.84 -2.04 13.94
N VAL A 323 -11.33 -0.80 13.85
CA VAL A 323 -12.60 -0.49 13.15
C VAL A 323 -12.48 -0.80 11.66
N GLN A 324 -11.37 -0.39 11.04
CA GLN A 324 -11.10 -0.65 9.62
C GLN A 324 -11.07 -2.15 9.33
N ASP A 325 -10.36 -2.94 10.16
CA ASP A 325 -10.25 -4.39 10.03
C ASP A 325 -11.60 -5.08 10.12
N ILE A 326 -12.43 -4.73 11.11
CA ILE A 326 -13.76 -5.32 11.27
C ILE A 326 -14.59 -5.08 10.00
N LEU A 327 -14.55 -3.87 9.44
CA LEU A 327 -15.29 -3.52 8.23
C LEU A 327 -14.75 -4.24 6.99
N LEU A 328 -13.42 -4.35 6.85
CA LEU A 328 -12.78 -5.06 5.74
C LEU A 328 -13.04 -6.57 5.79
N VAL A 329 -12.97 -7.19 6.98
CA VAL A 329 -13.30 -8.60 7.19
C VAL A 329 -14.77 -8.86 6.91
N LEU A 330 -15.67 -7.98 7.38
CA LEU A 330 -17.10 -8.08 7.11
C LEU A 330 -17.38 -8.00 5.61
N MET A 331 -16.78 -7.04 4.91
CA MET A 331 -16.89 -6.92 3.47
C MET A 331 -16.40 -8.21 2.79
N ALA A 332 -15.19 -8.67 3.09
CA ALA A 332 -14.60 -9.84 2.46
C ALA A 332 -15.38 -11.14 2.69
N THR A 333 -15.98 -11.31 3.88
CA THR A 333 -16.79 -12.51 4.21
C THR A 333 -18.18 -12.49 3.57
N ARG A 334 -18.73 -11.31 3.29
CA ARG A 334 -20.04 -11.15 2.65
C ARG A 334 -19.99 -11.09 1.13
N SER A 335 -18.81 -10.87 0.55
CA SER A 335 -18.63 -10.78 -0.90
C SER A 335 -18.82 -12.12 -1.63
N ASN A 336 -19.51 -12.06 -2.76
CA ASN A 336 -19.67 -13.21 -3.65
C ASN A 336 -18.52 -13.29 -4.67
N LEU A 337 -17.51 -14.10 -4.36
CA LEU A 337 -16.35 -14.29 -5.24
C LEU A 337 -16.71 -14.83 -6.65
N GLY A 338 -17.83 -15.53 -6.79
CA GLY A 338 -18.30 -15.99 -8.10
C GLY A 338 -18.73 -14.83 -9.01
N GLU A 339 -19.39 -13.83 -8.43
CA GLU A 339 -19.77 -12.61 -9.15
C GLU A 339 -18.53 -11.79 -9.55
N GLU A 340 -17.55 -11.68 -8.65
CA GLU A 340 -16.30 -10.96 -8.93
C GLU A 340 -15.45 -11.64 -10.00
N ALA A 341 -15.41 -12.98 -10.02
CA ALA A 341 -14.76 -13.73 -11.10
C ALA A 341 -15.43 -13.48 -12.46
N ASN A 342 -16.77 -13.40 -12.48
CA ASN A 342 -17.51 -13.05 -13.69
C ASN A 342 -17.19 -11.63 -14.17
N LYS A 343 -17.17 -10.64 -13.27
CA LYS A 343 -16.78 -9.25 -13.59
C LYS A 343 -15.35 -9.16 -14.16
N ALA A 344 -14.41 -9.92 -13.60
CA ALA A 344 -13.03 -9.98 -14.10
C ALA A 344 -12.98 -10.57 -15.52
N ARG A 345 -13.76 -11.62 -15.78
CA ARG A 345 -13.83 -12.28 -17.10
C ARG A 345 -14.52 -11.41 -18.16
N GLU A 346 -15.58 -10.70 -17.79
CA GLU A 346 -16.25 -9.74 -18.68
C GLU A 346 -15.31 -8.62 -19.13
N LYS A 347 -14.49 -8.08 -18.21
CA LYS A 347 -13.44 -7.09 -18.57
C LYS A 347 -12.47 -7.66 -19.60
N ALA A 348 -12.00 -8.88 -19.41
CA ALA A 348 -11.10 -9.56 -20.36
C ALA A 348 -11.77 -9.84 -21.73
N LEU A 349 -13.07 -10.17 -21.74
CA LEU A 349 -13.85 -10.40 -22.96
C LEU A 349 -14.09 -9.10 -23.75
N SER A 350 -14.44 -8.02 -23.05
CA SER A 350 -14.66 -6.70 -23.66
C SER A 350 -13.41 -6.15 -24.35
N PHE A 351 -12.23 -6.50 -23.84
CA PHE A 351 -10.97 -6.16 -24.48
C PHE A 351 -10.77 -6.91 -25.80
N ASN A 352 -11.08 -8.21 -25.83
CA ASN A 352 -10.94 -9.02 -27.05
C ASN A 352 -11.85 -8.53 -28.17
N THR A 353 -13.12 -8.23 -27.87
CA THR A 353 -14.07 -7.69 -28.87
C THR A 353 -13.63 -6.33 -29.38
N THR A 354 -13.07 -5.48 -28.53
CA THR A 354 -12.51 -4.19 -28.95
C THR A 354 -11.26 -4.35 -29.82
N SER A 355 -10.37 -5.28 -29.47
CA SER A 355 -9.17 -5.60 -30.26
C SER A 355 -9.53 -6.20 -31.63
N GLU A 356 -10.50 -7.11 -31.71
CA GLU A 356 -10.98 -7.69 -32.97
C GLU A 356 -11.61 -6.62 -33.87
N ARG A 357 -12.45 -5.75 -33.30
CA ARG A 357 -13.07 -4.63 -34.05
C ARG A 357 -12.02 -3.70 -34.64
N HIS A 358 -10.95 -3.40 -33.89
CA HIS A 358 -9.82 -2.60 -34.39
C HIS A 358 -8.99 -3.31 -35.45
N THR A 359 -8.75 -4.61 -35.31
CA THR A 359 -7.99 -5.41 -36.30
C THR A 359 -8.76 -5.47 -37.62
N ASN A 360 -10.08 -5.63 -37.56
CA ASN A 360 -10.95 -5.61 -38.75
C ASN A 360 -11.00 -4.23 -39.42
N LEU A 361 -11.02 -3.15 -38.64
CA LEU A 361 -10.94 -1.77 -39.16
C LEU A 361 -9.59 -1.46 -39.82
N GLU A 362 -8.48 -1.94 -39.27
CA GLU A 362 -7.15 -1.80 -39.87
C GLU A 362 -7.03 -2.63 -41.16
N ALA A 363 -7.58 -3.84 -41.18
CA ALA A 363 -7.64 -4.67 -42.39
C ALA A 363 -8.46 -4.00 -43.50
N LEU A 364 -9.65 -3.47 -43.18
CA LEU A 364 -10.49 -2.71 -44.13
C LEU A 364 -9.81 -1.42 -44.62
N SER A 365 -9.05 -0.74 -43.75
CA SER A 365 -8.26 0.43 -44.12
C SER A 365 -7.12 0.06 -45.08
N CYS A 366 -6.45 -1.07 -44.87
CA CYS A 366 -5.40 -1.55 -45.78
C CYS A 366 -5.99 -2.00 -47.13
N GLU A 367 -7.15 -2.67 -47.12
CA GLU A 367 -7.86 -3.08 -48.34
C GLU A 367 -8.28 -1.88 -49.19
N ASN A 368 -8.86 -0.84 -48.59
CA ASN A 368 -9.22 0.39 -49.31
C ASN A 368 -8.00 1.12 -49.90
N ILE A 369 -6.85 1.10 -49.21
CA ILE A 369 -5.60 1.69 -49.73
C ILE A 369 -5.07 0.89 -50.92
N SER A 370 -5.25 -0.43 -50.96
CA SER A 370 -4.85 -1.28 -52.10
C SER A 370 -5.80 -1.24 -53.31
N VAL A 371 -7.03 -0.73 -53.16
CA VAL A 371 -8.00 -0.56 -54.26
C VAL A 371 -7.87 0.83 -54.91
N GLU A 372 -7.28 1.80 -54.23
CA GLU A 372 -6.99 3.15 -54.76
C GLU A 372 -5.61 3.29 -55.44
N MET A 373 -4.81 2.21 -55.49
CA MET A 373 -3.50 2.13 -56.16
C MET A 373 -3.60 1.29 -57.43
#